data_AF-A0A4P5PGA4-F1
#
_entry.id   AF-A0A4P5PGA4-F1
#
_cell.length_a   1.000
_cell.length_b   1.000
_cell.length_c   1.000
_cell.angle_alpha   90.00
_cell.angle_beta   90.00
_cell.angle_gamma   90.00
#
_symmetry.space_group_name_H-M   'P 1'
#
loop_
_entity.id
_entity.type
_entity.pdbx_description
1 polymer ?
#
loop_
_entity_poly.entity_id
_entity_poly.type
_entity_poly.pdbx_seq_one_letter_code
_entity_poly.pdbx_strand_id
1 'polypeptide(L)'
;MRDPWVKCYLQEKVIDFLKEHDIGYLKIDYNENFGIGFDGAASFGEENRQQLEASQSFIQEIHRQLPSLVIENCSSGGHRL
;
A
#
# COMPACT_ATOMS: atom_id res chain seq x y z
N MET A 1 -6.67 -0.67 -1.43
CA MET A 1 -6.84 0.14 -0.19
C MET A 1 -7.85 1.26 -0.39
N ARG A 2 -9.02 0.99 -0.99
CA ARG A 2 -9.99 2.04 -1.35
C ARG A 2 -10.91 2.45 -0.19
N ASP A 3 -11.26 1.48 0.64
CA ASP A 3 -12.12 1.68 1.80
C ASP A 3 -11.52 2.72 2.77
N PRO A 4 -12.25 3.81 3.09
CA PRO A 4 -11.81 4.81 4.06
C PRO A 4 -11.43 4.22 5.43
N TRP A 5 -12.15 3.20 5.90
CA TRP A 5 -11.83 2.53 7.16
C TRP A 5 -10.45 1.87 7.11
N VAL A 6 -10.13 1.17 6.01
CA VAL A 6 -8.80 0.57 5.80
C VAL A 6 -7.71 1.64 5.76
N LYS A 7 -7.97 2.79 5.12
CA LYS A 7 -7.01 3.90 5.08
C LYS A 7 -6.72 4.46 6.47
N CYS A 8 -7.77 4.71 7.28
CA CYS A 8 -7.61 5.16 8.66
C CYS A 8 -6.85 4.13 9.50
N TYR A 9 -7.17 2.85 9.34
CA TYR A 9 -6.48 1.78 10.05
C TYR A 9 -4.99 1.72 9.69
N LEU A 10 -4.64 1.84 8.41
CA LEU A 10 -3.25 1.82 7.96
C LEU A 10 -2.46 3.08 8.33
N GLN A 11 -3.12 4.24 8.39
CA GLN A 11 -2.50 5.46 8.94
C GLN A 11 -2.02 5.21 10.37
N GLU A 12 -2.90 4.71 11.24
CA GLU A 12 -2.58 4.45 12.65
C GLU A 12 -1.54 3.32 12.79
N LYS A 13 -1.76 2.18 12.13
CA LYS A 13 -0.96 0.97 12.37
C LYS A 13 0.37 0.94 11.62
N VAL A 14 0.54 1.75 10.60
CA VAL A 14 1.76 1.77 9.80
C VAL A 14 2.46 3.11 9.90
N ILE A 15 1.83 4.20 9.46
CA ILE A 15 2.52 5.50 9.36
C ILE A 15 2.80 6.07 10.75
N ASP A 16 1.79 6.11 11.62
CA ASP A 16 1.94 6.65 12.97
C ASP A 16 2.90 5.78 13.80
N PHE A 17 2.81 4.44 13.66
CA PHE A 17 3.76 3.51 14.27
C PHE A 17 5.21 3.75 13.84
N LEU A 18 5.48 3.86 12.53
CA LEU A 18 6.82 4.13 12.01
C LEU A 18 7.38 5.45 12.54
N LYS A 19 6.50 6.46 12.64
CA LYS A 19 6.85 7.79 13.14
C LYS A 19 7.12 7.82 14.63
N GLU A 20 6.29 7.16 15.44
CA GLU A 20 6.42 7.10 16.90
C GLU A 20 7.71 6.38 17.33
N HIS A 21 8.12 5.37 16.56
CA HIS A 21 9.29 4.54 16.88
C HIS A 21 10.57 4.91 16.11
N ASP A 22 10.57 6.01 15.35
CA ASP A 22 11.73 6.49 14.58
C ASP A 22 12.35 5.41 13.68
N ILE A 23 11.49 4.64 13.00
CA ILE A 23 11.93 3.56 12.11
C ILE A 23 12.40 4.16 10.78
N GLY A 24 13.67 3.93 10.44
CA GLY A 24 14.30 4.49 9.23
C GLY A 24 14.24 3.62 7.97
N TYR A 25 13.73 2.39 8.06
CA TYR A 25 13.64 1.47 6.93
C TYR A 25 12.35 0.65 6.97
N LEU A 26 11.66 0.56 5.83
CA LEU A 26 10.46 -0.22 5.64
C LEU A 26 10.62 -1.14 4.42
N LYS A 27 10.41 -2.44 4.63
CA LYS A 27 10.22 -3.38 3.53
C LYS A 27 8.73 -3.62 3.30
N ILE A 28 8.26 -3.31 2.10
CA ILE A 28 6.88 -3.57 1.68
C ILE A 28 6.91 -4.83 0.81
N ASP A 29 6.43 -5.94 1.37
CA ASP A 29 6.31 -7.19 0.65
C ASP A 29 4.85 -7.51 0.37
N TYR A 30 4.56 -8.08 -0.80
CA TYR A 30 3.23 -8.58 -1.10
C TYR A 30 3.34 -9.81 -2.01
N ASN A 31 2.85 -10.92 -1.46
CA ASN A 31 3.24 -12.29 -1.86
C ASN A 31 2.11 -13.06 -2.55
N GLU A 32 1.03 -12.38 -2.92
CA GLU A 32 -0.12 -13.03 -3.54
C GLU A 32 -0.65 -12.19 -4.70
N ASN A 33 -1.45 -12.77 -5.59
CA ASN A 33 -2.15 -12.02 -6.63
C ASN A 33 -3.65 -11.88 -6.28
N PHE A 34 -4.29 -10.83 -6.77
CA PHE A 34 -5.70 -10.57 -6.50
C PHE A 34 -6.67 -11.48 -7.30
N GLY A 35 -6.15 -12.50 -8.00
CA GLY A 35 -6.94 -13.44 -8.79
C GLY A 35 -7.78 -12.75 -9.86
N ILE A 36 -9.07 -13.07 -9.89
CA ILE A 36 -10.03 -12.56 -10.88
C ILE A 36 -10.36 -11.07 -10.70
N GLY A 37 -9.99 -10.47 -9.57
CA GLY A 37 -10.14 -9.05 -9.28
C GLY A 37 -11.15 -8.73 -8.18
N PHE A 38 -11.64 -7.49 -8.18
CA PHE A 38 -12.52 -6.95 -7.14
C PHE A 38 -13.92 -6.69 -7.68
N ASP A 39 -14.92 -6.92 -6.82
CA ASP A 39 -16.30 -6.55 -7.11
C ASP A 39 -16.46 -5.02 -7.17
N GLY A 40 -17.41 -4.57 -8.00
CA GLY A 40 -17.80 -3.17 -8.08
C GLY A 40 -18.77 -2.89 -9.22
N ALA A 41 -19.13 -1.62 -9.37
CA ALA A 41 -20.21 -1.20 -10.26
C ALA A 41 -19.81 -1.14 -11.74
N ALA A 42 -18.51 -1.08 -12.04
CA ALA A 42 -18.02 -0.93 -13.41
C ALA A 42 -17.64 -2.26 -14.05
N SER A 43 -16.44 -2.77 -13.79
CA SER A 43 -15.92 -4.04 -14.30
C SER A 43 -14.72 -4.49 -13.48
N PHE A 44 -14.41 -5.79 -13.47
CA PHE A 44 -13.23 -6.31 -12.76
C PHE A 44 -11.92 -5.57 -13.11
N GLY A 45 -11.74 -5.20 -14.39
CA GLY A 45 -10.55 -4.46 -14.83
C GLY A 45 -10.47 -3.07 -14.21
N GLU A 46 -11.59 -2.34 -14.17
CA GLU A 46 -11.63 -1.01 -13.59
C GLU A 46 -11.49 -1.04 -12.07
N GLU A 47 -12.14 -1.98 -11.40
CA GLU A 47 -12.01 -2.13 -9.95
C GLU A 47 -10.57 -2.55 -9.55
N ASN A 48 -9.90 -3.37 -10.36
CA ASN A 48 -8.47 -3.68 -10.22
C ASN A 48 -7.58 -2.45 -10.37
N ARG A 49 -7.81 -1.62 -11.40
CA ARG A 49 -7.07 -0.37 -11.61
C ARG A 49 -7.18 0.55 -10.41
N GLN A 50 -8.41 0.78 -9.93
CA GLN A 50 -8.64 1.64 -8.76
C GLN A 50 -8.00 1.08 -7.48
N GLN A 51 -8.00 -0.24 -7.31
CA GLN A 51 -7.35 -0.85 -6.15
C GLN A 51 -5.82 -0.67 -6.21
N LEU A 52 -5.22 -0.83 -7.39
CA LEU A 52 -3.80 -0.60 -7.61
C LEU A 52 -3.42 0.86 -7.33
N GLU A 53 -4.19 1.81 -7.86
CA GLU A 53 -4.00 3.25 -7.61
C GLU A 53 -4.09 3.58 -6.12
N ALA A 54 -5.03 2.96 -5.40
CA ALA A 54 -5.16 3.17 -3.96
C ALA A 54 -3.93 2.63 -3.20
N SER A 55 -3.36 1.51 -3.62
CA SER A 55 -2.12 0.97 -3.02
C SER A 55 -0.92 1.86 -3.31
N GLN A 56 -0.79 2.39 -4.53
CA GLN A 56 0.25 3.37 -4.88
C GLN A 56 0.11 4.66 -4.09
N SER A 57 -1.12 5.17 -3.96
CA SER A 57 -1.41 6.38 -3.18
C SER A 57 -1.01 6.22 -1.72
N PHE A 58 -1.21 5.04 -1.14
CA PHE A 58 -0.78 4.77 0.24
C PHE A 58 0.75 4.78 0.38
N ILE A 59 1.49 4.21 -0.57
CA ILE A 59 2.96 4.26 -0.57
C ILE A 59 3.46 5.71 -0.72
N GLN A 60 2.83 6.50 -1.59
CA GLN A 60 3.12 7.93 -1.74
C GLN A 60 2.85 8.69 -0.43
N GLU A 61 1.81 8.33 0.29
CA GLU A 61 1.45 8.95 1.56
C GLU A 61 2.48 8.65 2.66
N ILE A 62 2.99 7.40 2.73
CA ILE A 62 4.12 7.04 3.60
C ILE A 62 5.32 7.96 3.29
N HIS A 63 5.74 8.03 2.03
CA HIS A 63 6.88 8.86 1.62
C HIS A 63 6.66 10.36 1.90
N ARG A 64 5.43 10.86 1.74
CA ARG A 64 5.08 12.26 2.02
C ARG A 64 5.21 12.60 3.50
N GLN A 65 4.80 11.70 4.38
CA GLN A 65 4.86 11.93 5.83
C GLN A 65 6.23 11.59 6.44
N LEU A 66 6.96 10.67 5.81
CA LEU A 66 8.25 10.14 6.28
C LEU A 66 9.30 10.21 5.15
N PRO A 67 9.73 11.43 4.73
CA PRO A 67 10.59 11.60 3.55
C PRO A 67 12.00 11.03 3.70
N SER A 68 12.45 10.76 4.93
CA SER A 68 13.75 10.14 5.22
C SER A 68 13.69 8.61 5.33
N LEU A 69 12.48 8.03 5.31
CA LEU A 69 12.30 6.58 5.38
C LEU A 69 12.79 5.93 4.09
N VAL A 70 13.67 4.93 4.22
CA VAL A 70 14.06 4.09 3.09
C VAL A 70 12.98 3.02 2.89
N ILE A 71 12.38 2.97 1.69
CA ILE A 71 11.35 1.99 1.34
C ILE A 71 11.93 0.98 0.34
N GLU A 72 12.00 -0.29 0.73
CA GLU A 72 12.30 -1.42 -0.15
C GLU A 72 10.98 -2.06 -0.62
N ASN A 73 10.77 -2.08 -1.94
CA ASN A 73 9.64 -2.80 -2.54
C ASN A 73 10.04 -4.27 -2.84
N CYS A 74 9.17 -5.19 -2.47
CA CYS A 74 9.34 -6.63 -2.67
C CYS A 74 8.00 -7.25 -3.07
N SER A 75 8.04 -8.30 -3.89
CA SER A 75 6.88 -9.14 -4.19
C SER A 75 7.37 -10.55 -4.49
N SER A 76 7.40 -11.41 -3.46
CA SER A 76 8.00 -12.74 -3.55
C SER A 76 9.41 -12.70 -4.18
N GLY A 77 10.19 -11.70 -3.80
CA GLY A 77 11.36 -11.26 -4.55
C GLY A 77 10.99 -10.14 -5.54
N GLY A 78 11.20 -10.38 -6.84
CA GLY A 78 11.21 -9.35 -7.86
C GLY A 78 9.92 -9.18 -8.68
N HIS A 79 8.78 -9.76 -8.30
CA HIS A 79 7.59 -9.76 -9.16
C HIS A 79 6.94 -8.39 -9.39
N ARG A 80 7.40 -7.36 -8.67
CA ARG A 80 6.91 -5.98 -8.76
C ARG A 80 8.06 -4.96 -8.80
N LEU A 81 9.19 -5.33 -9.40
CA LEU A 81 10.32 -4.41 -9.65
C LEU A 81 10.06 -3.54 -10.87
#